data_AF-A0A942CF67-F1
#
_entry.id   AF-A0A942CF67-F1
#
_cell.length_a   1.000
_cell.length_b   1.000
_cell.length_c   1.000
_cell.angle_alpha   90.00
_cell.angle_beta   90.00
_cell.angle_gamma   90.00
#
_symmetry.space_group_name_H-M   'P 1'
#
loop_
_entity.id
_entity.type
_entity.pdbx_description
1 polymer ?
#
loop_
_entity_poly.entity_id
_entity_poly.type
_entity_poly.pdbx_seq_one_letter_code
_entity_poly.pdbx_strand_id
1 'polypeptide(L)'
;MYEQATIPVENPQQFEAVKSAIDAAFSSAKVESFLKSLQSAKLRIREFEQVLTAGKLGPSIAAEYARLGNGDQGMIREHYLSMLEKVDIALRGKYLKVYAYY
;
A
#
# COMPACT_ATOMS: atom_id res chain seq x y z
N MET A 1 15.20 -28.24 1.03
CA MET A 1 14.78 -26.89 0.62
C MET A 1 13.28 -26.91 0.51
N TYR A 2 12.55 -26.10 1.28
CA TYR A 2 11.12 -25.93 1.08
C TYR A 2 10.96 -24.93 -0.06
N GLU A 3 10.64 -25.42 -1.25
CA GLU A 3 10.30 -24.56 -2.38
C GLU A 3 8.96 -23.91 -2.03
N GLN A 4 8.98 -22.61 -1.75
CA GLN A 4 7.78 -21.85 -1.48
C GLN A 4 7.00 -21.83 -2.79
N ALA A 5 5.90 -22.60 -2.85
CA ALA A 5 5.03 -22.63 -4.02
C ALA A 5 4.64 -21.18 -4.33
N THR A 6 5.01 -20.71 -5.52
CA THR A 6 4.60 -19.40 -6.00
C THR A 6 3.10 -19.49 -6.20
N ILE A 7 2.32 -18.90 -5.30
CA ILE A 7 0.86 -18.85 -5.43
C ILE A 7 0.59 -18.09 -6.74
N PRO A 8 -0.05 -18.73 -7.74
CA PRO A 8 -0.35 -18.06 -8.98
C PRO A 8 -1.39 -16.96 -8.70
N VAL A 9 -1.13 -15.77 -9.24
CA VAL A 9 -2.07 -14.63 -9.15
C VAL A 9 -3.32 -14.98 -9.96
N GLU A 10 -4.48 -14.92 -9.31
CA GLU A 10 -5.75 -15.33 -9.93
C GLU A 10 -6.27 -14.26 -10.90
N ASN A 11 -6.14 -12.98 -10.53
CA ASN A 11 -6.61 -11.83 -11.32
C ASN A 11 -5.46 -10.88 -11.67
N PRO A 12 -4.60 -11.22 -12.66
CA PRO A 12 -3.34 -10.53 -12.90
C PRO A 12 -3.53 -9.06 -13.32
N GLN A 13 -4.59 -8.73 -14.05
CA GLN A 13 -4.81 -7.34 -14.48
C GLN A 13 -5.15 -6.40 -13.32
N GLN A 14 -6.08 -6.81 -12.45
CA GLN A 14 -6.46 -6.05 -11.25
C GLN A 14 -5.31 -6.02 -10.24
N PHE A 15 -4.60 -7.14 -10.11
CA PHE A 15 -3.45 -7.25 -9.23
C PHE A 15 -2.37 -6.24 -9.61
N GLU A 16 -1.96 -6.22 -10.88
CA GLU A 16 -0.95 -5.28 -11.37
C GLU A 16 -1.43 -3.83 -11.29
N ALA A 17 -2.71 -3.55 -11.50
CA ALA A 17 -3.27 -2.21 -11.33
C ALA A 17 -3.11 -1.70 -9.89
N VAL A 18 -3.47 -2.52 -8.90
CA VAL A 18 -3.34 -2.15 -7.47
C VAL A 18 -1.87 -2.08 -7.07
N LYS A 19 -1.07 -3.07 -7.45
CA LYS A 19 0.36 -3.12 -7.16
C LYS A 19 1.10 -1.90 -7.72
N SER A 20 0.83 -1.53 -8.98
CA SER A 20 1.43 -0.36 -9.63
C SER A 20 1.04 0.94 -8.95
N ALA A 21 -0.19 1.06 -8.46
CA ALA A 21 -0.63 2.24 -7.71
C ALA A 21 0.12 2.38 -6.37
N ILE A 22 0.36 1.26 -5.69
CA ILE A 22 1.18 1.20 -4.47
C ILE A 22 2.62 1.59 -4.80
N ASP A 23 3.22 0.97 -5.82
CA ASP A 23 4.60 1.26 -6.25
C ASP A 23 4.77 2.74 -6.60
N ALA A 24 3.80 3.31 -7.31
CA ALA A 24 3.79 4.73 -7.63
C ALA A 24 3.71 5.62 -6.37
N ALA A 25 2.84 5.28 -5.41
CA ALA A 25 2.70 6.04 -4.16
C ALA A 25 3.97 6.02 -3.31
N PHE A 26 4.70 4.91 -3.29
CA PHE A 26 5.97 4.75 -2.54
C PHE A 26 7.23 5.11 -3.33
N SER A 27 7.09 5.49 -4.60
CA SER A 27 8.24 5.99 -5.38
C SER A 27 8.88 7.20 -4.72
N SER A 28 10.20 7.38 -4.89
CA SER A 28 10.94 8.52 -4.33
C SER A 28 10.36 9.88 -4.72
N ALA A 29 9.72 9.97 -5.90
CA ALA A 29 9.06 11.18 -6.38
C ALA A 29 7.72 11.50 -5.70
N LYS A 30 7.03 10.52 -5.10
CA LYS A 30 5.65 10.67 -4.59
C LYS A 30 5.48 10.32 -3.11
N VAL A 31 6.40 9.58 -2.50
CA VAL A 31 6.25 9.07 -1.13
C VAL A 31 6.00 10.19 -0.11
N GLU A 32 6.68 11.33 -0.25
CA GLU A 32 6.48 12.45 0.67
C GLU A 32 5.10 13.10 0.53
N SER A 33 4.62 13.31 -0.71
CA SER A 33 3.29 13.87 -0.95
C SER A 33 2.18 12.90 -0.55
N PHE A 34 2.40 11.60 -0.75
CA PHE A 34 1.54 10.54 -0.24
C PHE A 34 1.43 10.60 1.29
N LEU A 35 2.56 10.61 2.01
CA LEU A 35 2.58 10.72 3.48
C LEU A 35 1.89 11.98 4.00
N LYS A 36 2.13 13.12 3.35
CA LYS A 36 1.44 14.39 3.66
C LYS A 36 -0.08 14.28 3.48
N SER A 37 -0.53 13.57 2.45
CA SER A 37 -1.96 13.35 2.22
C SER A 37 -2.62 12.50 3.30
N LEU A 38 -1.90 11.51 3.83
CA LEU A 38 -2.37 10.67 4.94
C LEU A 38 -2.44 11.48 6.24
N GLN A 39 -1.40 12.26 6.52
CA GLN A 39 -1.36 13.15 7.68
C GLN A 39 -2.54 14.12 7.70
N SER A 40 -2.83 14.74 6.55
CA SER A 40 -3.94 15.69 6.40
C SER A 40 -5.30 15.02 6.60
N ALA A 41 -5.42 13.75 6.20
CA ALA A 41 -6.61 12.93 6.39
C ALA A 41 -6.66 12.24 7.77
N LYS A 42 -5.66 12.44 8.63
CA LYS A 42 -5.50 11.76 9.93
C LYS A 42 -5.50 10.22 9.82
N LEU A 43 -5.01 9.70 8.70
CA LEU A 43 -4.90 8.27 8.45
C LEU A 43 -3.53 7.75 8.92
N ARG A 44 -3.53 6.56 9.52
CA ARG A 44 -2.30 5.83 9.84
C ARG A 44 -1.91 4.99 8.63
N ILE A 45 -0.65 5.09 8.20
CA ILE A 45 -0.19 4.42 6.97
C ILE A 45 -0.22 2.89 7.07
N ARG A 46 -0.15 2.32 8.28
CA ARG A 46 -0.26 0.87 8.51
C ARG A 46 -1.68 0.33 8.27
N GLU A 47 -2.69 1.17 8.36
CA GLU A 47 -4.10 0.81 8.19
C GLU A 47 -4.43 0.77 6.69
N PHE A 48 -3.89 -0.23 5.98
CA PHE A 48 -3.96 -0.34 4.52
C PHE A 48 -5.38 -0.16 3.97
N GLU A 49 -6.38 -0.85 4.56
CA GLU A 49 -7.77 -0.76 4.11
C GLU A 49 -8.34 0.66 4.26
N GLN A 50 -7.98 1.38 5.33
CA GLN A 50 -8.42 2.77 5.52
C GLN A 50 -7.76 3.72 4.51
N VAL A 51 -6.48 3.50 4.21
CA VAL A 51 -5.74 4.26 3.18
C VAL A 51 -6.35 4.03 1.79
N LEU A 52 -6.65 2.76 1.48
CA LEU A 52 -7.23 2.33 0.22
C LEU A 52 -8.64 2.90 0.03
N THR A 53 -9.54 2.69 0.99
CA THR A 53 -10.94 3.17 0.93
C THR A 53 -11.04 4.69 0.96
N ALA A 54 -10.08 5.39 1.57
CA ALA A 54 -9.96 6.84 1.50
C ALA A 54 -9.40 7.37 0.16
N GLY A 55 -9.18 6.49 -0.83
CA GLY A 55 -8.77 6.84 -2.19
C GLY A 55 -7.34 7.34 -2.30
N LYS A 56 -6.48 7.12 -1.28
CA LYS A 56 -5.13 7.69 -1.22
C LYS A 56 -4.13 7.03 -2.17
N LEU A 57 -4.48 5.85 -2.68
CA LEU A 57 -3.76 5.15 -3.74
C LEU A 57 -4.35 5.45 -5.14
N GLY A 58 -5.42 6.24 -5.20
CA GLY A 58 -6.18 6.53 -6.42
C GLY A 58 -7.65 6.15 -6.25
N PRO A 59 -8.57 6.88 -6.90
CA PRO A 59 -10.02 6.76 -6.64
C PRO A 59 -10.60 5.39 -7.04
N SER A 60 -10.05 4.74 -8.05
CA SER A 60 -10.55 3.45 -8.55
C SER A 60 -9.87 2.24 -7.89
N ILE A 61 -8.78 2.44 -7.15
CA ILE A 61 -7.92 1.34 -6.69
C ILE A 61 -8.62 0.48 -5.63
N ALA A 62 -9.48 1.07 -4.80
CA ALA A 62 -10.29 0.31 -3.86
C ALA A 62 -11.24 -0.68 -4.56
N ALA A 63 -11.81 -0.28 -5.71
CA ALA A 63 -12.68 -1.14 -6.50
C ALA A 63 -11.91 -2.28 -7.18
N GLU A 64 -10.70 -2.00 -7.69
CA GLU A 64 -9.85 -3.05 -8.28
C GLU A 64 -9.37 -4.04 -7.22
N TYR A 65 -9.01 -3.58 -6.02
CA TYR A 65 -8.65 -4.45 -4.91
C TYR A 65 -9.81 -5.35 -4.46
N ALA A 66 -11.04 -4.82 -4.40
CA ALA A 66 -12.22 -5.58 -4.03
C ALA A 66 -12.59 -6.70 -5.02
N ARG A 67 -12.09 -6.63 -6.27
CA ARG A 67 -12.28 -7.68 -7.29
C ARG A 67 -11.28 -8.83 -7.17
N LEU A 68 -10.22 -8.66 -6.37
CA LEU A 68 -9.22 -9.70 -6.16
C LEU A 68 -9.75 -10.82 -5.27
N GLY A 69 -9.26 -12.04 -5.50
CA GLY A 69 -9.46 -13.15 -4.58
C GLY A 69 -8.71 -12.92 -3.27
N ASN A 70 -9.10 -13.61 -2.20
CA ASN A 70 -8.50 -13.43 -0.87
C ASN A 70 -6.98 -13.65 -0.86
N GLY A 71 -6.46 -14.56 -1.70
CA GLY A 71 -5.03 -14.81 -1.85
C GLY A 71 -4.30 -13.59 -2.43
N ASP A 72 -4.74 -13.12 -3.59
CA ASP A 72 -4.24 -11.91 -4.26
C ASP A 72 -4.33 -10.67 -3.34
N GLN A 73 -5.44 -10.52 -2.61
CA GLN A 73 -5.62 -9.45 -1.63
C GLN A 73 -4.59 -9.50 -0.51
N GLY A 74 -4.26 -10.71 -0.02
CA GLY A 74 -3.21 -10.93 0.95
C GLY A 74 -1.84 -10.51 0.43
N MET A 75 -1.48 -10.97 -0.77
CA MET A 75 -0.22 -10.64 -1.44
C MET A 75 -0.04 -9.12 -1.66
N ILE A 76 -1.11 -8.42 -2.06
CA ILE A 76 -1.09 -6.95 -2.19
C ILE A 76 -0.87 -6.26 -0.85
N ARG A 77 -1.52 -6.75 0.23
CA ARG A 77 -1.37 -6.18 1.57
C ARG A 77 0.07 -6.37 2.07
N GLU A 78 0.65 -7.55 1.86
CA GLU A 78 2.06 -7.82 2.16
C GLU A 78 2.99 -6.92 1.36
N HIS A 79 2.74 -6.77 0.05
CA HIS A 79 3.52 -5.86 -0.81
C HIS A 79 3.50 -4.42 -0.27
N TYR A 80 2.32 -3.89 0.04
CA TYR A 80 2.15 -2.56 0.62
C TYR A 80 2.95 -2.38 1.93
N LEU A 81 2.86 -3.34 2.84
CA LEU A 81 3.59 -3.31 4.11
C LEU A 81 5.11 -3.40 3.90
N SER A 82 5.57 -4.19 2.93
CA SER A 82 6.99 -4.24 2.57
C SER A 82 7.51 -2.91 2.01
N MET A 83 6.69 -2.19 1.24
CA MET A 83 7.04 -0.87 0.70
C MET A 83 7.07 0.17 1.81
N LEU A 84 6.13 0.09 2.75
CA LEU A 84 6.13 0.89 3.97
C LEU A 84 7.44 0.73 4.76
N GLU A 85 7.91 -0.52 4.90
CA GLU A 85 9.17 -0.87 5.57
C GLU A 85 10.44 -0.40 4.85
N LYS A 86 10.34 0.03 3.60
CA LYS A 86 11.47 0.60 2.83
C LYS A 86 11.50 2.13 2.81
N VAL A 87 10.48 2.81 3.33
CA VAL A 87 10.46 4.28 3.40
C VAL A 87 11.62 4.80 4.26
N ASP A 88 12.35 5.77 3.72
CA ASP A 88 13.50 6.43 4.36
C ASP A 88 13.20 6.91 5.79
N ILE A 89 14.17 6.73 6.70
CA ILE A 89 14.00 7.02 8.13
C ILE A 89 13.78 8.51 8.42
N ALA A 90 14.34 9.41 7.62
CA ALA A 90 14.12 10.85 7.78
C ALA A 90 12.68 11.23 7.44
N LEU A 91 12.11 10.62 6.39
CA LEU A 91 10.69 10.79 6.07
C LEU A 91 9.78 10.20 7.15
N ARG A 92 10.12 9.02 7.69
CA ARG A 92 9.37 8.45 8.83
C ARG A 92 9.37 9.38 10.05
N GLY A 93 10.52 9.96 10.37
CA GLY A 93 10.66 10.93 11.46
C GLY A 93 9.81 12.19 11.22
N LYS A 94 9.85 12.73 9.99
CA LYS A 94 9.05 13.91 9.60
C LYS A 94 7.55 13.66 9.69
N TYR A 95 7.08 12.47 9.34
CA TYR A 95 5.68 12.08 9.34
C TYR A 95 5.32 11.12 10.49
N LEU A 96 5.97 11.26 11.66
CA LEU A 96 5.85 10.30 12.76
C LEU A 96 4.39 9.99 13.15
N LYS A 97 3.49 10.98 13.15
CA LYS A 97 2.05 10.79 13.45
C LYS A 97 1.32 9.87 12.47
N VAL A 98 1.80 9.77 11.23
CA VAL A 98 1.26 8.83 10.24
C VAL A 98 1.70 7.40 10.54
N TYR A 99 2.88 7.23 11.15
CA TYR A 99 3.49 5.93 11.49
C TYR A 99 3.17 5.43 12.90
N ALA A 100 2.90 6.32 13.83
CA ALA A 100 2.79 5.98 15.24
C ALA A 100 1.58 5.07 15.51
N TYR A 101 1.80 4.04 16.31
CA TYR A 101 0.79 3.48 17.21
C TYR A 101 0.60 4.49 18.34
N TYR A 102 -0.60 4.58 18.91
CA TYR A 102 -1.04 5.57 19.92
C TYR A 102 -1.54 6.90 19.33
#